data_AF-A0A920TKV6-F1
#
_entry.id   AF-A0A920TKV6-F1
#
_cell.length_a   1.000
_cell.length_b   1.000
_cell.length_c   1.000
_cell.angle_alpha   90.00
_cell.angle_beta   90.00
_cell.angle_gamma   90.00
#
_symmetry.space_group_name_H-M   'P 1'
#
loop_
_entity.id
_entity.type
_entity.pdbx_description
1 polymer ?
#
loop_
_entity_poly.entity_id
_entity_poly.type
_entity_poly.pdbx_seq_one_letter_code
_entity_poly.pdbx_strand_id
1 'polypeptide(L)' 'MDADKQGFLRSHTSLMQVAGRAARHQEGMVILYADKVSAAMDHLLRETERVEKYKSHIIKRRV' A
#
# COMPACT_ATOMS: atom_id res chain seq x y z
N MET A 1 1.37 4.30 14.37
CA MET A 1 0.50 3.49 13.48
C MET A 1 1.41 2.96 12.39
N ASP A 2 2.21 1.94 12.72
CA ASP A 2 3.49 1.70 12.03
C ASP A 2 3.33 0.47 11.15
N ALA A 3 3.15 0.63 9.84
CA ALA A 3 2.76 -0.45 8.92
C ALA A 3 3.77 -1.61 8.79
N ASP A 4 4.92 -1.53 9.49
CA ASP A 4 5.97 -2.55 9.57
C ASP A 4 5.71 -3.68 10.58
N LYS A 5 4.76 -3.52 11.51
CA LYS A 5 4.44 -4.59 12.47
C LYS A 5 3.50 -5.62 11.83
N GLN A 6 3.96 -6.87 11.73
CA GLN A 6 3.17 -7.99 11.21
C GLN A 6 1.91 -8.25 12.07
N GLY A 7 0.77 -8.41 11.40
CA GLY A 7 -0.55 -8.65 12.01
C GLY A 7 -1.65 -8.69 10.94
N PHE A 8 -2.81 -9.25 11.27
CA PHE A 8 -3.91 -9.55 10.33
C PHE A 8 -4.25 -8.40 9.36
N LEU A 9 -4.36 -7.17 9.88
CA LEU A 9 -4.70 -5.96 9.10
C LEU A 9 -3.57 -5.44 8.19
N ARG A 10 -2.34 -5.97 8.31
CA ARG A 10 -1.19 -5.67 7.44
C ARG A 10 -0.77 -6.87 6.60
N SER A 11 -1.64 -7.88 6.48
CA SER A 11 -1.46 -8.94 5.50
C SER A 11 -1.58 -8.36 4.09
N HIS A 12 -0.94 -9.04 3.14
CA HIS A 12 -1.00 -8.70 1.71
C HIS A 12 -2.43 -8.49 1.20
N THR A 13 -3.34 -9.39 1.59
CA THR A 13 -4.75 -9.33 1.24
C THR A 13 -5.46 -8.12 1.84
N SER A 14 -5.18 -7.75 3.09
CA SER A 14 -5.75 -6.55 3.70
C SER A 14 -5.29 -5.26 3.00
N LEU A 15 -4.00 -5.14 2.68
CA LEU A 15 -3.48 -3.97 1.96
C LEU A 15 -4.09 -3.86 0.56
N MET A 16 -4.22 -4.98 -0.16
CA MET A 16 -4.83 -5.02 -1.48
C MET A 16 -6.32 -4.62 -1.45
N GLN A 17 -7.07 -5.04 -0.42
CA GLN A 17 -8.47 -4.63 -0.25
C GLN A 17 -8.63 -3.13 0.02
N VAL A 18 -7.76 -2.54 0.85
CA VAL A 18 -7.77 -1.10 1.12
C VAL A 18 -7.39 -0.31 -0.14
N ALA A 19 -6.33 -0.71 -0.82
CA ALA A 19 -5.89 -0.08 -2.06
C ALA A 19 -6.92 -0.23 -3.19
N GLY A 20 -7.63 -1.36 -3.26
CA GLY A 20 -8.74 -1.61 -4.18
C GLY A 20 -9.94 -0.67 -3.99
N ARG A 21 -10.07 -0.01 -2.83
CA ARG A 21 -11.04 1.08 -2.65
C ARG A 21 -10.62 2.34 -3.42
N ALA A 22 -9.33 2.69 -3.37
CA ALA A 22 -8.78 3.81 -4.13
C ALA A 22 -8.78 3.55 -5.65
N ALA A 23 -8.59 2.29 -6.08
CA ALA A 23 -8.60 1.87 -7.49
C ALA A 23 -9.94 2.10 -8.23
N ARG A 24 -11.01 2.46 -7.53
CA ARG A 24 -12.32 2.79 -8.13
C ARG A 24 -12.46 4.27 -8.50
N HIS A 25 -11.44 5.08 -8.24
CA HIS A 25 -11.41 6.50 -8.55
C HIS A 25 -10.29 6.79 -9.57
N GLN A 26 -10.58 7.56 -10.64
CA GLN A 26 -9.59 7.88 -11.69
C GLN A 26 -8.35 8.60 -11.15
N GLU A 27 -8.50 9.36 -10.06
CA GLU A 27 -7.41 10.04 -9.35
C GLU A 27 -7.09 9.39 -7.99
N GLY A 28 -7.40 8.10 -7.83
CA GLY A 28 -7.16 7.39 -6.58
C GLY A 28 -5.68 7.46 -6.17
N MET A 29 -5.41 7.77 -4.89
CA MET A 29 -4.07 7.79 -4.32
C MET A 29 -4.03 7.00 -3.01
N VAL A 30 -3.04 6.13 -2.88
CA VAL A 30 -2.78 5.32 -1.68
C VAL A 30 -1.46 5.77 -1.06
N ILE A 31 -1.51 6.17 0.21
CA ILE A 31 -0.35 6.62 0.97
C ILE A 31 -0.06 5.59 2.07
N LEU A 32 1.10 4.93 1.97
CA LEU A 32 1.56 3.94 2.93
C LEU A 32 2.60 4.59 3.84
N TYR A 33 2.31 4.66 5.14
CA TYR A 33 3.25 5.15 6.15
C TYR A 33 3.98 3.97 6.79
N ALA A 34 5.27 3.84 6.50
CA ALA A 34 6.11 2.76 7.01
C ALA A 34 7.54 3.23 7.25
N ASP A 35 8.28 2.52 8.10
CA ASP A 35 9.70 2.77 8.32
C ASP A 35 10.55 1.98 7.30
N LYS A 36 10.04 0.83 6.85
CA LYS A 36 10.64 -0.04 5.84
C LYS A 36 9.57 -0.58 4.89
N VAL A 37 10.00 -0.96 3.69
CA VAL A 37 9.12 -1.62 2.73
C VAL A 37 9.01 -3.10 3.11
N SER A 38 7.81 -3.53 3.48
CA SER A 38 7.53 -4.96 3.72
C SER A 38 7.24 -5.68 2.40
N ALA A 39 7.37 -7.01 2.38
CA ALA A 39 7.06 -7.82 1.19
C ALA A 39 5.63 -7.63 0.67
N ALA A 40 4.68 -7.37 1.57
CA ALA A 40 3.29 -7.08 1.20
C ALA A 40 3.16 -5.72 0.48
N MET A 41 3.95 -4.72 0.87
CA MET A 41 4.00 -3.42 0.21
C MET A 41 4.71 -3.49 -1.15
N ASP A 42 5.80 -4.25 -1.24
CA ASP A 42 6.51 -4.47 -2.50
C ASP A 42 5.59 -5.11 -3.55
N HIS A 43 4.84 -6.13 -3.14
CA HIS A 43 3.85 -6.75 -4.02
C HIS A 43 2.71 -5.79 -4.40
N LEU A 44 2.25 -4.94 -3.47
CA LEU A 44 1.22 -3.95 -3.76
C LEU A 44 1.71 -2.94 -4.81
N LEU A 45 2.95 -2.46 -4.68
CA LEU A 45 3.56 -1.54 -5.63
C LEU A 45 3.66 -2.17 -7.01
N ARG A 46 4.18 -3.40 -7.13
CA ARG A 46 4.26 -4.13 -8.41
C ARG A 46 2.90 -4.31 -9.08
N GLU A 47 1.88 -4.66 -8.31
CA GLU A 47 0.52 -4.79 -8.86
C GLU A 47 -0.07 -3.43 -9.26
N THR A 48 0.26 -2.36 -8.53
CA THR A 48 -0.16 -1.01 -8.89
C THR A 48 0.47 -0.59 -10.22
N GLU A 49 1.78 -0.78 -10.38
CA GLU A 49 2.53 -0.50 -11.62
C GLU A 49 2.00 -1.31 -12.80
N ARG A 50 1.53 -2.54 -12.56
CA ARG A 50 0.94 -3.39 -13.61
C ARG A 50 -0.43 -2.90 -14.08
N VAL A 51 -1.19 -2.23 -13.23
CA VAL A 51 -2.63 -1.96 -13.46
C VAL A 51 -2.93 -0.48 -13.71
N GLU A 52 -2.01 0.46 -13.44
CA GLU A 52 -2.13 1.91 -13.73
C GLU A 52 -3.47 2.55 -13.28
N LYS A 53 -4.14 1.96 -12.29
CA LYS A 53 -5.50 2.37 -11.87
C LYS A 53 -5.50 3.48 -10.83
N TYR A 54 -4.45 3.56 -10.03
CA TYR A 54 -4.32 4.50 -8.93
C TYR A 54 -2.84 4.67 -8.61
N LYS A 55 -2.48 5.77 -7.96
CA LYS A 55 -1.09 6.05 -7.58
C LYS A 55 -0.81 5.52 -6.19
N SER A 56 0.29 4.78 -6.03
CA SER A 56 0.77 4.29 -4.73
C SER A 56 2.06 5.01 -4.34
N HIS A 57 2.10 5.57 -3.13
CA HIS A 57 3.28 6.26 -2.61
C HIS A 57 3.60 5.79 -1.18
N ILE A 58 4.88 5.54 -0.91
CA ILE A 58 5.36 5.17 0.42
C ILE A 58 6.05 6.38 1.05
N ILE A 59 5.50 6.86 2.16
CA ILE A 59 6.12 7.91 2.96
C ILE A 59 6.89 7.26 4.09
N LYS A 60 8.21 7.41 4.06
CA LYS A 60 9.09 6.91 5.11
C LYS A 60 8.91 7.78 6.36
N ARG A 61 8.38 7.23 7.44
CA ARG A 61 8.24 7.97 8.69
C ARG A 61 9.65 8.15 9.26
N ARG A 62 10.15 9.39 9.27
CA ARG A 62 11.43 9.71 9.91
C ARG A 62 11.15 9.83 11.40
N VAL A 63 11.35 8.74 12.14
CA VAL A 63 11.56 8.79 13.60
C VAL A 63 12.89 9.45 13.89
#